data_AF-A0A1C6RTK0-F1
#
_entry.id   AF-A0A1C6RTK0-F1
#
_cell.length_a   1.000
_cell.length_b   1.000
_cell.length_c   1.000
_cell.angle_alpha   90.00
_cell.angle_beta   90.00
_cell.angle_gamma   90.00
#
_symmetry.space_group_name_H-M   'P 1'
#
loop_
_entity.id
_entity.type
_entity.pdbx_description
1 polymer ?
#
loop_
_entity_poly.entity_id
_entity_poly.type
_entity_poly.pdbx_seq_one_letter_code
_entity_poly.pdbx_strand_id
1 'polypeptide(L)'
;MPEIRTPDRGLDRRRFLRDAAVGTAAVSAGGLGGAALATPAQAATVAPVAATSAGRRGAVSFRWWGTSGWRIDIGDRTVLVDPYLSRLDTGLFRGAFNPATPLQVNTAVVDSYLDRAENVLVTHTHWDHFHDVPHIATKTGARVFGTLTAYHLGLAYGVPAGQLSPVKGGEVLDFGDYTVEVVSSLHSRNGAYSVALPGVRVSQPPRPATIADLPEGDTLAYQIRVADGPAVFFMGASDFVERNLAGLAPDVAMVASAATTSTADYVPRLLAALDYPKVVVPVHWDNFETPLTNPPVVAPADRKRLDDLIAAVRRVSPRTRVIVPEYHTAYHF
;
A
#
# COMPACT_ATOMS: atom_id res chain seq x y z
N MET A 1 -1.50 2.70 -76.74
CA MET A 1 -0.70 1.92 -75.78
C MET A 1 -1.13 2.33 -74.37
N PRO A 2 -1.24 1.37 -73.44
CA PRO A 2 -2.41 1.11 -72.57
C PRO A 2 -2.44 2.00 -71.32
N GLU A 3 -3.61 2.40 -70.78
CA GLU A 3 -4.62 1.64 -70.01
C GLU A 3 -4.32 1.63 -68.50
N ILE A 4 -5.11 2.42 -67.77
CA ILE A 4 -5.18 2.49 -66.31
C ILE A 4 -5.91 1.25 -65.82
N ARG A 5 -5.29 0.50 -64.91
CA ARG A 5 -5.90 -0.64 -64.20
C ARG A 5 -5.46 -0.62 -62.74
N THR A 6 -6.39 -0.31 -61.85
CA THR A 6 -6.45 -0.95 -60.52
C THR A 6 -7.20 -2.27 -60.70
N PRO A 7 -6.86 -3.35 -59.96
CA PRO A 7 -7.58 -3.54 -58.69
C PRO A 7 -6.84 -4.36 -57.60
N ASP A 8 -7.44 -4.26 -56.41
CA ASP A 8 -7.77 -5.36 -55.48
C ASP A 8 -6.78 -5.99 -54.48
N ARG A 9 -7.38 -6.24 -53.30
CA ARG A 9 -7.19 -7.34 -52.33
C ARG A 9 -5.79 -7.48 -51.70
N GLY A 10 -5.60 -7.32 -50.39
CA GLY A 10 -6.43 -7.85 -49.31
C GLY A 10 -6.21 -9.35 -49.17
N LEU A 11 -5.23 -9.77 -48.36
CA LEU A 11 -5.20 -11.06 -47.68
C LEU A 11 -4.40 -10.95 -46.36
N ASP A 12 -5.18 -10.90 -45.30
CA ASP A 12 -4.86 -11.36 -43.95
C ASP A 12 -4.46 -12.86 -43.97
N ARG A 13 -3.49 -13.25 -43.12
CA ARG A 13 -3.53 -14.40 -42.20
C ARG A 13 -2.15 -15.00 -41.91
N ARG A 14 -1.75 -14.81 -40.65
CA ARG A 14 -1.13 -15.81 -39.74
C ARG A 14 0.23 -16.43 -40.11
N ARG A 15 1.01 -16.59 -39.03
CA ARG A 15 2.12 -17.56 -38.84
C ARG A 15 3.40 -17.16 -39.60
N PHE A 16 4.61 -17.32 -39.08
CA PHE A 16 5.16 -18.26 -38.11
C PHE A 16 6.45 -17.59 -37.60
N LEU A 17 6.57 -17.31 -36.31
CA LEU A 17 7.61 -17.87 -35.43
C LEU A 17 9.00 -18.12 -36.06
N ARG A 18 9.98 -17.53 -35.36
CA ARG A 18 11.27 -18.11 -34.93
C ARG A 18 12.53 -17.81 -35.72
N ASP A 19 13.50 -17.40 -34.88
CA ASP A 19 14.95 -17.59 -34.97
C ASP A 19 15.70 -16.78 -36.02
N ALA A 20 16.93 -16.35 -35.81
CA ALA A 20 17.74 -16.06 -34.65
C ALA A 20 18.99 -15.38 -35.22
N ALA A 21 19.59 -14.53 -34.40
CA ALA A 21 21.04 -14.37 -34.30
C ALA A 21 21.80 -13.45 -35.28
N VAL A 22 22.67 -12.68 -34.60
CA VAL A 22 23.99 -12.16 -34.99
C VAL A 22 24.05 -10.89 -35.85
N GLY A 23 24.16 -9.76 -35.15
CA GLY A 23 24.84 -8.56 -35.64
C GLY A 23 25.92 -8.14 -34.64
N THR A 24 27.13 -8.63 -34.86
CA THR A 24 28.34 -8.29 -34.11
C THR A 24 28.74 -6.85 -34.40
N ALA A 25 28.73 -5.97 -33.38
CA ALA A 25 29.39 -4.68 -33.46
C ALA A 25 30.54 -4.66 -32.44
N ALA A 26 31.76 -4.73 -32.97
CA ALA A 26 32.99 -4.53 -32.23
C ALA A 26 33.10 -3.06 -31.82
N VAL A 27 33.37 -2.80 -30.54
CA VAL A 27 33.91 -1.52 -30.07
C VAL A 27 35.14 -1.79 -29.23
N SER A 28 36.19 -1.06 -29.58
CA SER A 28 37.58 -1.21 -29.21
C SER A 28 37.87 -0.95 -27.74
N ALA A 29 38.96 -1.58 -27.29
CA ALA A 29 39.54 -1.57 -25.96
C ALA A 29 39.86 -0.17 -25.38
N GLY A 30 39.67 -0.03 -24.07
CA GLY A 30 40.26 1.05 -23.27
C GLY A 30 39.67 1.16 -21.86
N GLY A 31 40.27 0.46 -20.88
CA GLY A 31 39.98 0.68 -19.45
C GLY A 31 39.82 -0.61 -18.63
N LEU A 32 40.93 -1.22 -18.22
CA LEU A 32 40.95 -2.27 -17.20
C LEU A 32 40.78 -1.62 -15.81
N GLY A 33 39.55 -1.56 -15.33
CA GLY A 33 39.21 -1.37 -13.92
C GLY A 33 38.38 -2.58 -13.48
N GLY A 34 38.89 -3.39 -12.57
CA GLY A 34 38.28 -4.65 -12.14
C GLY A 34 36.88 -4.46 -11.58
N ALA A 35 35.86 -4.69 -12.41
CA ALA A 35 34.50 -4.92 -11.96
C ALA A 35 34.42 -6.38 -11.50
N ALA A 36 34.33 -6.59 -10.19
CA ALA A 36 33.88 -7.87 -9.65
C ALA A 36 32.50 -8.15 -10.24
N LEU A 37 32.40 -9.20 -11.06
CA LEU A 37 31.13 -9.71 -11.55
C LEU A 37 30.30 -10.10 -10.34
N ALA A 38 29.28 -9.30 -10.02
CA ALA A 38 28.31 -9.63 -8.99
C ALA A 38 27.67 -10.96 -9.39
N THR A 39 27.82 -11.96 -8.53
CA THR A 39 27.13 -13.23 -8.66
C THR A 39 25.62 -12.95 -8.62
N PRO A 40 24.82 -13.52 -9.54
CA PRO A 40 23.37 -13.38 -9.47
C PRO A 40 22.89 -13.95 -8.13
N ALA A 41 22.06 -13.18 -7.42
CA ALA A 41 21.44 -13.63 -6.19
C ALA A 41 20.64 -14.91 -6.46
N GLN A 42 21.08 -16.02 -5.87
CA GLN A 42 20.40 -17.29 -5.95
C GLN A 42 19.12 -17.19 -5.11
N ALA A 43 17.96 -17.26 -5.77
CA ALA A 43 16.69 -17.34 -5.07
C ALA A 43 16.70 -18.59 -4.17
N ALA A 44 16.49 -18.39 -2.87
CA ALA A 44 16.29 -19.49 -1.95
C ALA A 44 15.07 -20.28 -2.41
N THR A 45 15.25 -21.58 -2.63
CA THR A 45 14.15 -22.50 -2.91
C THR A 45 13.33 -22.66 -1.63
N VAL A 46 12.18 -22.00 -1.57
CA VAL A 46 11.19 -22.25 -0.52
C VAL A 46 10.50 -23.57 -0.87
N ALA A 47 10.60 -24.55 0.02
CA ALA A 47 9.91 -25.82 -0.12
C ALA A 47 8.38 -25.59 -0.13
N PRO A 48 7.60 -26.33 -0.94
CA PRO A 48 6.16 -26.17 -0.94
C PRO A 48 5.61 -26.58 0.42
N VAL A 49 4.94 -25.65 1.10
CA VAL A 49 4.18 -25.95 2.31
C VAL A 49 2.95 -26.74 1.85
N ALA A 50 2.85 -27.99 2.30
CA ALA A 50 1.68 -28.82 2.03
C ALA A 50 0.43 -28.16 2.62
N ALA A 51 -0.56 -27.90 1.76
CA ALA A 51 -1.85 -27.35 2.18
C ALA A 51 -2.60 -28.41 3.01
N THR A 52 -2.63 -28.23 4.33
CA THR A 52 -3.58 -28.94 5.19
C THR A 52 -4.89 -28.16 5.19
N SER A 53 -5.75 -28.42 4.21
CA SER A 53 -7.13 -27.97 4.26
C SER A 53 -7.97 -28.94 5.10
N ALA A 54 -8.27 -28.54 6.33
CA ALA A 54 -9.49 -28.94 7.04
C ALA A 54 -9.65 -28.18 8.37
N GLY A 55 -10.69 -27.35 8.45
CA GLY A 55 -11.55 -27.39 9.63
C GLY A 55 -11.20 -26.46 10.81
N ARG A 56 -11.10 -25.16 10.56
CA ARG A 56 -11.64 -24.16 11.50
C ARG A 56 -11.95 -22.92 10.69
N ARG A 57 -13.13 -22.30 10.86
CA ARG A 57 -13.27 -20.88 10.49
C ARG A 57 -12.16 -20.15 11.22
N GLY A 58 -11.04 -19.88 10.54
CA GLY A 58 -9.89 -19.24 11.15
C GLY A 58 -10.38 -17.91 11.66
N ALA A 59 -10.34 -17.70 12.97
CA ALA A 59 -10.76 -16.43 13.55
C ALA A 59 -9.83 -15.35 12.99
N VAL A 60 -10.31 -14.59 11.99
CA VAL A 60 -9.61 -13.41 11.52
C VAL A 60 -9.99 -12.25 12.43
N SER A 61 -9.00 -11.46 12.85
CA SER A 61 -9.25 -10.24 13.60
C SER A 61 -8.49 -9.08 12.98
N PHE A 62 -9.14 -7.92 12.95
CA PHE A 62 -8.58 -6.68 12.45
C PHE A 62 -8.46 -5.71 13.62
N ARG A 63 -7.27 -5.18 13.87
CA ARG A 63 -7.01 -4.16 14.89
C ARG A 63 -6.50 -2.91 14.23
N TRP A 64 -7.21 -1.81 14.44
CA TRP A 64 -6.77 -0.51 13.94
C TRP A 64 -5.66 0.04 14.84
N TRP A 65 -4.61 0.54 14.22
CA TRP A 65 -3.42 1.11 14.88
C TRP A 65 -3.32 2.63 14.69
N GLY A 66 -4.40 3.27 14.22
CA GLY A 66 -4.41 4.70 13.89
C GLY A 66 -3.98 4.96 12.46
N THR A 67 -4.17 6.19 12.00
CA THR A 67 -3.90 6.57 10.61
C THR A 67 -4.60 5.58 9.65
N SER A 68 -3.86 4.97 8.71
CA SER A 68 -4.32 3.88 7.85
C SER A 68 -3.76 2.52 8.28
N GLY A 69 -3.20 2.45 9.49
CA GLY A 69 -2.48 1.30 10.03
C GLY A 69 -3.40 0.21 10.56
N TRP A 70 -3.14 -1.04 10.14
CA TRP A 70 -3.88 -2.21 10.59
C TRP A 70 -2.97 -3.38 10.91
N ARG A 71 -3.32 -4.10 11.97
CA ARG A 71 -2.88 -5.48 12.20
C ARG A 71 -4.01 -6.43 11.87
N ILE A 72 -3.73 -7.39 10.99
CA ILE A 72 -4.64 -8.47 10.64
C ILE A 72 -4.03 -9.79 11.09
N ASP A 73 -4.68 -10.46 12.03
CA ASP A 73 -4.31 -11.81 12.46
C ASP A 73 -5.21 -12.83 11.75
N ILE A 74 -4.61 -13.73 10.95
CA ILE A 74 -5.28 -14.79 10.19
C ILE A 74 -4.72 -16.12 10.69
N GLY A 75 -5.40 -16.73 11.67
CA GLY A 75 -4.85 -17.90 12.36
C GLY A 75 -3.53 -17.57 13.05
N ASP A 76 -2.46 -18.30 12.71
CA ASP A 76 -1.09 -18.11 13.19
C ASP A 76 -0.23 -17.24 12.26
N ARG A 77 -0.86 -16.52 11.32
CA ARG A 77 -0.23 -15.50 10.45
C ARG A 77 -0.63 -14.09 10.86
N THR A 78 0.23 -13.12 10.62
CA THR A 78 -0.03 -11.70 10.88
C THR A 78 0.40 -10.87 9.68
N VAL A 79 -0.53 -10.11 9.13
CA VAL A 79 -0.28 -9.13 8.07
C VAL A 79 -0.47 -7.74 8.65
N LEU A 80 0.43 -6.83 8.31
CA LEU A 80 0.32 -5.43 8.67
C LEU A 80 0.07 -4.59 7.43
N VAL A 81 -0.76 -3.56 7.55
CA VAL A 81 -0.92 -2.51 6.54
C VAL A 81 -0.50 -1.21 7.18
N ASP A 82 0.39 -0.43 6.55
CA ASP A 82 0.86 0.89 7.01
C ASP A 82 1.07 1.03 8.52
N PRO A 83 1.85 0.14 9.18
CA PRO A 83 1.97 0.16 10.62
C PRO A 83 2.74 1.39 11.10
N TYR A 84 2.03 2.41 11.61
CA TYR A 84 2.62 3.61 12.20
C TYR A 84 2.16 3.81 13.65
N LEU A 85 3.05 3.44 14.57
CA LEU A 85 2.84 3.46 16.01
C LEU A 85 3.73 4.50 16.73
N SER A 86 4.74 5.07 16.06
CA SER A 86 5.68 6.02 16.68
C SER A 86 5.10 7.38 17.03
N ARG A 87 4.08 7.86 16.28
CA ARG A 87 3.35 9.12 16.54
C ARG A 87 4.26 10.36 16.71
N LEU A 88 5.17 10.57 15.75
CA LEU A 88 6.04 11.76 15.69
C LEU A 88 5.22 13.06 15.75
N ASP A 89 5.60 14.00 16.61
CA ASP A 89 5.08 15.38 16.59
C ASP A 89 5.83 16.19 15.50
N THR A 90 5.19 16.37 14.36
CA THR A 90 5.69 17.19 13.25
C THR A 90 5.17 18.62 13.31
N GLY A 91 4.28 18.93 14.27
CA GLY A 91 3.57 20.20 14.36
C GLY A 91 2.40 20.34 13.38
N LEU A 92 2.04 19.27 12.63
CA LEU A 92 1.00 19.31 11.60
C LEU A 92 -0.35 19.73 12.19
N PHE A 93 -0.77 19.10 13.28
CA PHE A 93 -2.08 19.38 13.89
C PHE A 93 -2.13 20.71 14.66
N ARG A 94 -0.99 21.39 14.82
CA ARG A 94 -0.87 22.71 15.44
C ARG A 94 -0.68 23.85 14.43
N GLY A 95 -0.68 23.54 13.13
CA GLY A 95 -0.43 24.53 12.08
C GLY A 95 1.03 25.01 12.01
N ALA A 96 1.96 24.23 12.57
CA ALA A 96 3.39 24.53 12.64
C ALA A 96 4.21 23.37 12.03
N PHE A 97 3.72 22.81 10.92
CA PHE A 97 4.32 21.66 10.27
C PHE A 97 5.79 21.90 9.92
N ASN A 98 6.66 21.00 10.40
CA ASN A 98 8.09 21.04 10.15
C ASN A 98 8.56 19.81 9.36
N PRO A 99 8.86 19.95 8.05
CA PRO A 99 9.35 18.84 7.23
C PRO A 99 10.75 18.35 7.67
N ALA A 100 11.49 19.13 8.47
CA ALA A 100 12.78 18.75 9.02
C ALA A 100 12.67 17.98 10.35
N THR A 101 11.48 17.59 10.81
CA THR A 101 11.31 16.78 12.01
C THR A 101 12.12 15.48 11.89
N PRO A 102 13.01 15.17 12.85
CA PRO A 102 13.82 13.96 12.81
C PRO A 102 12.99 12.68 12.86
N LEU A 103 13.39 11.69 12.08
CA LEU A 103 12.79 10.36 12.11
C LEU A 103 13.37 9.56 13.28
N GLN A 104 12.54 9.31 14.29
CA GLN A 104 12.89 8.47 15.44
C GLN A 104 11.81 7.42 15.69
N VAL A 105 12.15 6.14 15.55
CA VAL A 105 11.21 5.07 15.88
C VAL A 105 11.06 5.00 17.40
N ASN A 106 9.83 5.06 17.89
CA ASN A 106 9.50 4.79 19.28
C ASN A 106 9.42 3.28 19.50
N THR A 107 10.59 2.64 19.61
CA THR A 107 10.69 1.18 19.69
C THR A 107 9.95 0.60 20.89
N ALA A 108 9.87 1.32 22.01
CA ALA A 108 9.11 0.88 23.18
C ALA A 108 7.61 0.73 22.86
N VAL A 109 7.03 1.67 22.10
CA VAL A 109 5.63 1.60 21.67
C VAL A 109 5.45 0.53 20.60
N VAL A 110 6.26 0.56 19.54
CA VAL A 110 6.16 -0.41 18.43
C VAL A 110 6.26 -1.85 18.95
N ASP A 111 7.27 -2.13 19.76
CA ASP A 111 7.54 -3.48 20.26
C ASP A 111 6.48 -3.96 21.27
N SER A 112 5.74 -3.05 21.93
CA SER A 112 4.66 -3.43 22.85
C SER A 112 3.42 -4.00 22.14
N TYR A 113 3.24 -3.70 20.86
CA TYR A 113 2.10 -4.16 20.04
C TYR A 113 2.50 -5.21 18.98
N LEU A 114 3.80 -5.42 18.78
CA LEU A 114 4.37 -6.25 17.73
C LEU A 114 5.12 -7.45 18.31
N ASP A 115 4.44 -8.59 18.34
CA ASP A 115 5.01 -9.91 18.66
C ASP A 115 5.49 -10.66 17.40
N ARG A 116 4.77 -10.52 16.29
CA ARG A 116 5.05 -11.18 15.01
C ARG A 116 4.49 -10.38 13.84
N ALA A 117 5.11 -10.52 12.67
CA ALA A 117 4.58 -10.09 11.38
C ALA A 117 5.20 -10.96 10.29
N GLU A 118 4.36 -11.49 9.40
CA GLU A 118 4.79 -12.23 8.21
C GLU A 118 4.99 -11.28 7.03
N ASN A 119 3.99 -10.44 6.78
CA ASN A 119 3.97 -9.51 5.65
C ASN A 119 3.58 -8.10 6.11
N VAL A 120 4.20 -7.08 5.51
CA VAL A 120 3.87 -5.67 5.69
C VAL A 120 3.51 -5.09 4.32
N LEU A 121 2.32 -4.54 4.19
CA LEU A 121 1.82 -3.89 2.98
C LEU A 121 1.90 -2.37 3.17
N VAL A 122 2.64 -1.69 2.31
CA VAL A 122 2.91 -0.25 2.38
C VAL A 122 2.20 0.45 1.23
N THR A 123 1.17 1.23 1.54
CA THR A 123 0.40 1.94 0.53
C THR A 123 1.24 3.02 -0.14
N HIS A 124 2.02 3.79 0.63
CA HIS A 124 2.95 4.80 0.13
C HIS A 124 3.96 5.16 1.24
N THR A 125 4.96 5.98 0.92
CA THR A 125 6.16 6.10 1.75
C THR A 125 6.24 7.34 2.64
N HIS A 126 5.13 8.05 2.89
CA HIS A 126 5.12 9.08 3.92
C HIS A 126 5.40 8.52 5.32
N TRP A 127 5.85 9.41 6.22
CA TRP A 127 6.29 9.03 7.56
C TRP A 127 5.18 8.36 8.38
N ASP A 128 3.93 8.79 8.22
CA ASP A 128 2.75 8.27 8.93
C ASP A 128 2.24 6.91 8.39
N HIS A 129 2.97 6.33 7.42
CA HIS A 129 2.69 5.00 6.84
C HIS A 129 3.90 4.07 6.89
N PHE A 130 5.10 4.60 6.60
CA PHE A 130 6.30 3.81 6.36
C PHE A 130 7.33 3.84 7.50
N HIS A 131 7.33 4.87 8.35
CA HIS A 131 8.44 5.15 9.28
C HIS A 131 8.83 3.96 10.17
N ASP A 132 7.87 3.20 10.68
CA ASP A 132 8.17 2.05 11.56
C ASP A 132 8.45 0.77 10.79
N VAL A 133 8.15 0.72 9.50
CA VAL A 133 8.23 -0.49 8.65
C VAL A 133 9.64 -1.09 8.63
N PRO A 134 10.74 -0.34 8.45
CA PRO A 134 12.08 -0.92 8.45
C PRO A 134 12.46 -1.57 9.79
N HIS A 135 12.06 -0.98 10.92
CA HIS A 135 12.28 -1.56 12.25
C HIS A 135 11.48 -2.85 12.42
N ILE A 136 10.20 -2.83 12.06
CA ILE A 136 9.29 -3.99 12.10
C ILE A 136 9.87 -5.14 11.26
N ALA A 137 10.21 -4.89 10.00
CA ALA A 137 10.74 -5.90 9.08
C ALA A 137 12.05 -6.51 9.59
N THR A 138 12.99 -5.67 10.06
CA THR A 138 14.27 -6.12 10.61
C THR A 138 14.07 -7.01 11.85
N LYS A 139 13.12 -6.65 12.72
CA LYS A 139 12.86 -7.36 13.97
C LYS A 139 12.15 -8.69 13.76
N THR A 140 11.17 -8.76 12.86
CA THR A 140 10.33 -9.96 12.69
C THR A 140 10.74 -10.83 11.50
N GLY A 141 11.56 -10.31 10.59
CA GLY A 141 11.85 -10.95 9.31
C GLY A 141 10.72 -10.82 8.28
N ALA A 142 9.74 -9.92 8.52
CA ALA A 142 8.59 -9.76 7.65
C ALA A 142 9.00 -9.34 6.23
N ARG A 143 8.24 -9.81 5.24
CA ARG A 143 8.37 -9.33 3.87
C ARG A 143 7.59 -8.04 3.68
N VAL A 144 8.23 -7.02 3.13
CA VAL A 144 7.65 -5.70 2.87
C VAL A 144 7.26 -5.62 1.40
N PHE A 145 5.98 -5.38 1.15
CA PHE A 145 5.42 -5.10 -0.17
C PHE A 145 5.08 -3.62 -0.25
N GLY A 146 5.56 -2.96 -1.30
CA GLY A 146 5.30 -1.55 -1.53
C GLY A 146 5.85 -1.13 -2.88
N THR A 147 5.81 0.16 -3.20
CA THR A 147 6.34 0.68 -4.45
C THR A 147 7.87 0.49 -4.58
N LEU A 148 8.42 0.78 -5.75
CA LEU A 148 9.88 0.80 -5.93
C LEU A 148 10.58 1.79 -4.98
N THR A 149 9.89 2.88 -4.62
CA THR A 149 10.37 3.82 -3.60
C THR A 149 10.50 3.14 -2.23
N ALA A 150 9.47 2.40 -1.78
CA ALA A 150 9.50 1.66 -0.52
C ALA A 150 10.66 0.64 -0.49
N TYR A 151 10.89 -0.05 -1.62
CA TYR A 151 12.03 -0.96 -1.78
C TYR A 151 13.37 -0.24 -1.56
N HIS A 152 13.61 0.88 -2.24
CA HIS A 152 14.88 1.60 -2.11
C HIS A 152 15.09 2.26 -0.75
N LEU A 153 14.01 2.77 -0.13
CA LEU A 153 14.06 3.27 1.25
C LEU A 153 14.38 2.14 2.23
N GLY A 154 13.75 0.97 2.09
CA GLY A 154 14.05 -0.22 2.89
C GLY A 154 15.53 -0.60 2.84
N LEU A 155 16.14 -0.60 1.64
CA LEU A 155 17.58 -0.81 1.47
C LEU A 155 18.41 0.26 2.20
N ALA A 156 18.02 1.54 2.11
CA ALA A 156 18.70 2.63 2.80
C ALA A 156 18.64 2.51 4.33
N TYR A 157 17.60 1.87 4.86
CA TYR A 157 17.49 1.53 6.28
C TYR A 157 18.24 0.25 6.68
N GLY A 158 18.75 -0.52 5.71
CA GLY A 158 19.49 -1.76 5.94
C GLY A 158 18.62 -3.02 5.97
N VAL A 159 17.35 -2.95 5.55
CA VAL A 159 16.50 -4.13 5.43
C VAL A 159 17.06 -5.05 4.32
N PRO A 160 17.24 -6.36 4.56
CA PRO A 160 17.77 -7.27 3.54
C PRO A 160 16.91 -7.26 2.27
N ALA A 161 17.55 -7.20 1.09
CA ALA A 161 16.84 -7.15 -0.19
C ALA A 161 15.83 -8.30 -0.38
N GLY A 162 16.12 -9.49 0.17
CA GLY A 162 15.21 -10.65 0.11
C GLY A 162 13.89 -10.47 0.88
N GLN A 163 13.82 -9.53 1.83
CA GLN A 163 12.60 -9.15 2.53
C GLN A 163 11.83 -8.04 1.81
N LEU A 164 12.38 -7.41 0.78
CA LEU A 164 11.76 -6.27 0.11
C LEU A 164 11.17 -6.72 -1.23
N SER A 165 9.94 -6.32 -1.53
CA SER A 165 9.21 -6.76 -2.71
C SER A 165 8.49 -5.60 -3.38
N PRO A 166 9.10 -5.03 -4.45
CA PRO A 166 8.48 -3.94 -5.18
C PRO A 166 7.27 -4.44 -5.96
N VAL A 167 6.14 -3.76 -5.81
CA VAL A 167 4.88 -4.00 -6.52
C VAL A 167 4.40 -2.69 -7.15
N LYS A 168 3.51 -2.79 -8.15
CA LYS A 168 3.04 -1.61 -8.91
C LYS A 168 1.51 -1.48 -8.94
N GLY A 169 0.79 -2.56 -8.70
CA GLY A 169 -0.65 -2.70 -8.89
C GLY A 169 -0.99 -3.60 -10.07
N GLY A 170 -2.04 -4.42 -9.88
CA GLY A 170 -2.45 -5.50 -10.77
C GLY A 170 -1.92 -6.88 -10.35
N GLU A 171 -0.95 -6.95 -9.44
CA GLU A 171 -0.48 -8.23 -8.90
C GLU A 171 -1.53 -8.87 -7.97
N VAL A 172 -1.74 -10.18 -8.12
CA VAL A 172 -2.51 -11.00 -7.16
C VAL A 172 -1.56 -12.03 -6.56
N LEU A 173 -1.25 -11.83 -5.28
CA LEU A 173 -0.26 -12.59 -4.54
C LEU A 173 -0.96 -13.64 -3.66
N ASP A 174 -0.53 -14.88 -3.76
CA ASP A 174 -1.10 -16.01 -3.02
C ASP A 174 -0.21 -16.40 -1.84
N PHE A 175 -0.77 -16.41 -0.63
CA PHE A 175 -0.12 -16.80 0.62
C PHE A 175 -0.81 -18.01 1.27
N GLY A 176 -1.63 -18.75 0.52
CA GLY A 176 -2.38 -19.91 0.99
C GLY A 176 -3.68 -19.50 1.69
N ASP A 177 -3.59 -19.12 2.97
CA ASP A 177 -4.77 -18.81 3.80
C ASP A 177 -5.44 -17.48 3.41
N TYR A 178 -4.74 -16.66 2.63
CA TYR A 178 -5.24 -15.41 2.07
C TYR A 178 -4.52 -15.06 0.77
N THR A 179 -5.16 -14.22 -0.03
CA THR A 179 -4.55 -13.57 -1.20
C THR A 179 -4.51 -12.06 -1.01
N VAL A 180 -3.49 -11.41 -1.55
CA VAL A 180 -3.38 -9.95 -1.59
C VAL A 180 -3.41 -9.49 -3.05
N GLU A 181 -4.43 -8.72 -3.40
CA GLU A 181 -4.48 -8.00 -4.67
C GLU A 181 -3.94 -6.58 -4.44
N VAL A 182 -2.92 -6.22 -5.23
CA VAL A 182 -2.28 -4.91 -5.20
C VAL A 182 -2.98 -4.02 -6.22
N VAL A 183 -3.31 -2.79 -5.85
CA VAL A 183 -4.07 -1.87 -6.70
C VAL A 183 -3.30 -0.57 -6.85
N SER A 184 -2.96 -0.16 -8.07
CA SER A 184 -2.40 1.18 -8.30
C SER A 184 -3.46 2.23 -7.96
N SER A 185 -3.11 3.19 -7.11
CA SER A 185 -4.02 4.22 -6.61
C SER A 185 -3.42 5.63 -6.75
N LEU A 186 -4.05 6.63 -6.14
CA LEU A 186 -3.62 8.03 -6.15
C LEU A 186 -3.52 8.57 -4.72
N HIS A 187 -2.60 9.50 -4.49
CA HIS A 187 -2.46 10.16 -3.19
C HIS A 187 -3.52 11.25 -2.97
N SER A 188 -3.83 11.52 -1.69
CA SER A 188 -4.59 12.70 -1.24
C SER A 188 -4.00 14.00 -1.76
N ARG A 189 -4.85 14.96 -2.15
CA ARG A 189 -4.42 16.30 -2.61
C ARG A 189 -4.97 17.41 -1.72
N ASN A 190 -4.18 18.46 -1.53
CA ASN A 190 -4.65 19.67 -0.86
C ASN A 190 -5.62 20.47 -1.76
N GLY A 191 -6.17 21.58 -1.25
CA GLY A 191 -7.12 22.41 -2.00
C GLY A 191 -6.56 23.09 -3.25
N ALA A 192 -5.24 23.07 -3.45
CA ALA A 192 -4.56 23.51 -4.66
C ALA A 192 -4.15 22.33 -5.57
N TYR A 193 -4.73 21.15 -5.34
CA TYR A 193 -4.45 19.91 -6.06
C TYR A 193 -2.99 19.44 -5.99
N SER A 194 -2.24 19.83 -4.96
CA SER A 194 -0.85 19.42 -4.76
C SER A 194 -0.73 18.29 -3.74
N VAL A 195 0.29 17.46 -3.91
CA VAL A 195 0.66 16.36 -3.00
C VAL A 195 1.71 16.86 -2.01
N ALA A 196 1.59 16.48 -0.74
CA ALA A 196 2.62 16.75 0.27
C ALA A 196 3.86 15.89 -0.02
N LEU A 197 5.06 16.43 0.17
CA LEU A 197 6.34 15.71 -0.02
C LEU A 197 6.38 14.84 -1.30
N PRO A 198 6.12 15.40 -2.49
CA PRO A 198 6.06 14.61 -3.71
C PRO A 198 7.45 14.08 -4.09
N GLY A 199 7.49 12.93 -4.76
CA GLY A 199 8.72 12.38 -5.33
C GLY A 199 8.78 10.87 -5.31
N VAL A 200 9.78 10.32 -6.01
CA VAL A 200 10.04 8.88 -6.09
C VAL A 200 11.53 8.60 -5.83
N ARG A 201 11.85 7.35 -5.45
CA ARG A 201 13.22 6.84 -5.36
C ARG A 201 13.36 5.65 -6.30
N VAL A 202 14.24 5.80 -7.30
CA VAL A 202 14.55 4.76 -8.32
C VAL A 202 15.92 4.12 -8.11
N SER A 203 16.61 4.52 -7.04
CA SER A 203 17.88 3.96 -6.55
C SER A 203 17.93 4.14 -5.04
N GLN A 204 18.80 3.40 -4.36
CA GLN A 204 18.96 3.49 -2.91
C GLN A 204 19.46 4.89 -2.51
N PRO A 205 18.67 5.69 -1.76
CA PRO A 205 19.11 6.97 -1.26
C PRO A 205 20.05 6.81 -0.04
N PRO A 206 20.66 7.90 0.45
CA PRO A 206 21.16 7.95 1.83
C PRO A 206 20.05 7.55 2.82
N ARG A 207 20.45 7.05 3.99
CA ARG A 207 19.49 6.73 5.05
C ARG A 207 18.66 7.98 5.39
N PRO A 208 17.32 7.93 5.28
CA PRO A 208 16.47 9.08 5.59
C PRO A 208 16.68 9.55 7.04
N ALA A 209 16.73 10.87 7.25
CA ALA A 209 16.98 11.48 8.56
C ALA A 209 15.78 12.30 9.06
N THR A 210 14.99 12.86 8.16
CA THR A 210 13.83 13.72 8.46
C THR A 210 12.60 13.26 7.69
N ILE A 211 11.40 13.68 8.13
CA ILE A 211 10.17 13.31 7.43
C ILE A 211 10.17 13.74 5.94
N ALA A 212 10.88 14.81 5.57
CA ALA A 212 11.03 15.23 4.17
C ALA A 212 11.78 14.23 3.28
N ASP A 213 12.59 13.36 3.87
CA ASP A 213 13.36 12.34 3.15
C ASP A 213 12.48 11.12 2.75
N LEU A 214 11.25 11.09 3.26
CA LEU A 214 10.21 10.09 3.00
C LEU A 214 9.15 10.68 2.06
N PRO A 215 9.37 10.68 0.73
CA PRO A 215 8.42 11.22 -0.22
C PRO A 215 7.20 10.32 -0.37
N GLU A 216 6.17 10.77 -1.08
CA GLU A 216 4.98 9.96 -1.43
C GLU A 216 5.37 8.60 -2.02
N GLY A 217 6.20 8.58 -3.06
CA GLY A 217 6.75 7.36 -3.62
C GLY A 217 5.80 6.55 -4.49
N ASP A 218 4.80 7.19 -5.11
CA ASP A 218 3.59 6.59 -5.69
C ASP A 218 2.68 5.92 -4.65
N THR A 219 1.39 5.78 -4.96
CA THR A 219 0.38 5.30 -4.01
C THR A 219 -0.30 4.02 -4.49
N LEU A 220 -0.46 3.07 -3.57
CA LEU A 220 -1.16 1.80 -3.74
C LEU A 220 -2.36 1.71 -2.80
N ALA A 221 -3.28 0.81 -3.14
CA ALA A 221 -4.25 0.23 -2.24
C ALA A 221 -4.11 -1.30 -2.28
N TYR A 222 -4.69 -1.98 -1.30
CA TYR A 222 -4.62 -3.43 -1.20
C TYR A 222 -6.00 -4.02 -0.93
N GLN A 223 -6.31 -5.16 -1.54
CA GLN A 223 -7.41 -6.01 -1.12
C GLN A 223 -6.86 -7.32 -0.56
N ILE A 224 -7.17 -7.62 0.69
CA ILE A 224 -6.87 -8.91 1.32
C ILE A 224 -8.14 -9.76 1.30
N ARG A 225 -8.08 -10.92 0.65
CA ARG A 225 -9.17 -11.91 0.69
C ARG A 225 -8.72 -13.11 1.50
N VAL A 226 -9.39 -13.34 2.63
CA VAL A 226 -9.15 -14.50 3.50
C VAL A 226 -9.93 -15.69 2.94
N ALA A 227 -9.31 -16.88 2.81
CA ALA A 227 -9.88 -18.02 2.07
C ALA A 227 -11.31 -18.40 2.52
N ASP A 228 -11.55 -18.45 3.83
CA ASP A 228 -12.85 -18.72 4.46
C ASP A 228 -13.39 -17.50 5.24
N GLY A 229 -13.04 -16.29 4.80
CA GLY A 229 -13.34 -15.05 5.50
C GLY A 229 -13.71 -13.90 4.56
N PRO A 230 -13.71 -12.65 5.07
CA PRO A 230 -14.09 -11.48 4.28
C PRO A 230 -13.01 -11.11 3.25
N ALA A 231 -13.45 -10.43 2.19
CA ALA A 231 -12.58 -9.57 1.39
C ALA A 231 -12.56 -8.16 1.98
N VAL A 232 -11.36 -7.64 2.28
CA VAL A 232 -11.17 -6.35 2.92
C VAL A 232 -10.25 -5.47 2.09
N PHE A 233 -10.75 -4.30 1.72
CA PHE A 233 -10.03 -3.28 0.97
C PHE A 233 -9.41 -2.24 1.91
N PHE A 234 -8.15 -1.88 1.64
CA PHE A 234 -7.36 -0.94 2.42
C PHE A 234 -6.81 0.15 1.49
N MET A 235 -7.12 1.42 1.80
CA MET A 235 -6.49 2.57 1.15
C MET A 235 -5.76 3.44 2.17
N GLY A 236 -4.55 3.87 1.80
CA GLY A 236 -3.72 4.73 2.64
C GLY A 236 -4.01 6.23 2.48
N ALA A 237 -4.59 6.62 1.34
CA ALA A 237 -4.82 8.01 0.95
C ALA A 237 -6.18 8.18 0.26
N SER A 238 -6.71 9.39 0.19
CA SER A 238 -8.10 9.71 -0.18
C SER A 238 -8.30 10.12 -1.65
N ASP A 239 -7.58 9.46 -2.55
CA ASP A 239 -7.82 9.50 -4.00
C ASP A 239 -7.62 8.08 -4.57
N PHE A 240 -8.10 7.84 -5.77
CA PHE A 240 -8.10 6.49 -6.36
C PHE A 240 -8.26 6.52 -7.87
N VAL A 241 -7.73 5.48 -8.52
CA VAL A 241 -8.02 5.20 -9.93
C VAL A 241 -9.27 4.33 -10.01
N GLU A 242 -10.42 4.95 -10.25
CA GLU A 242 -11.75 4.29 -10.26
C GLU A 242 -11.79 3.00 -11.09
N ARG A 243 -11.16 3.00 -12.27
CA ARG A 243 -11.12 1.83 -13.17
C ARG A 243 -10.35 0.64 -12.58
N ASN A 244 -9.39 0.89 -11.70
CA ASN A 244 -8.59 -0.15 -11.07
C ASN A 244 -9.33 -0.85 -9.91
N LEU A 245 -10.47 -0.32 -9.47
CA LEU A 245 -11.29 -0.92 -8.41
C LEU A 245 -12.38 -1.85 -8.96
N ALA A 246 -12.60 -1.84 -10.27
CA ALA A 246 -13.67 -2.60 -10.91
C ALA A 246 -13.49 -4.11 -10.66
N GLY A 247 -14.51 -4.73 -10.05
CA GLY A 247 -14.53 -6.17 -9.77
C GLY A 247 -13.91 -6.57 -8.43
N LEU A 248 -13.33 -5.63 -7.66
CA LEU A 248 -12.79 -5.95 -6.33
C LEU A 248 -13.89 -6.39 -5.35
N ALA A 249 -15.03 -5.67 -5.36
CA ALA A 249 -16.24 -5.96 -4.58
C ALA A 249 -15.98 -6.44 -3.13
N PRO A 250 -15.23 -5.68 -2.30
CA PRO A 250 -14.92 -6.09 -0.93
C PRO A 250 -16.17 -6.16 -0.05
N ASP A 251 -16.15 -7.03 0.97
CA ASP A 251 -17.16 -7.00 2.03
C ASP A 251 -17.00 -5.76 2.93
N VAL A 252 -15.74 -5.35 3.16
CA VAL A 252 -15.35 -4.26 4.05
C VAL A 252 -14.37 -3.35 3.34
N ALA A 253 -14.63 -2.03 3.36
CA ALA A 253 -13.69 -1.04 2.86
C ALA A 253 -13.20 -0.12 3.98
N MET A 254 -11.88 -0.12 4.21
CA MET A 254 -11.18 0.83 5.06
C MET A 254 -10.93 2.09 4.20
N VAL A 255 -11.68 3.17 4.44
CA VAL A 255 -11.75 4.35 3.57
C VAL A 255 -11.07 5.56 4.23
N ALA A 256 -10.07 6.12 3.57
CA ALA A 256 -9.34 7.28 4.08
C ALA A 256 -10.21 8.55 4.13
N SER A 257 -10.09 9.31 5.21
CA SER A 257 -10.89 10.53 5.47
C SER A 257 -10.11 11.83 5.23
N ALA A 258 -8.79 11.78 5.08
CA ALA A 258 -7.96 12.98 4.95
C ALA A 258 -8.19 13.68 3.61
N ALA A 259 -8.38 15.01 3.61
CA ALA A 259 -8.42 15.83 2.39
C ALA A 259 -9.41 15.38 1.26
N THR A 260 -10.50 14.69 1.62
CA THR A 260 -11.52 14.17 0.67
C THR A 260 -12.21 15.24 -0.16
N THR A 261 -12.20 16.51 0.28
CA THR A 261 -12.87 17.63 -0.40
C THR A 261 -12.17 18.09 -1.67
N SER A 262 -10.93 17.65 -1.93
CA SER A 262 -10.20 17.96 -3.16
C SER A 262 -10.46 16.95 -4.27
N THR A 263 -11.10 15.83 -3.95
CA THR A 263 -11.41 14.75 -4.89
C THR A 263 -12.88 14.82 -5.28
N ALA A 264 -13.16 15.09 -6.56
CA ALA A 264 -14.52 15.24 -7.05
C ALA A 264 -15.34 13.95 -6.86
N ASP A 265 -16.55 14.10 -6.31
CA ASP A 265 -17.51 13.02 -6.05
C ASP A 265 -16.90 11.81 -5.33
N TYR A 266 -15.98 12.07 -4.40
CA TYR A 266 -15.16 11.06 -3.73
C TYR A 266 -15.97 9.83 -3.27
N VAL A 267 -16.97 10.03 -2.39
CA VAL A 267 -17.76 8.92 -1.82
C VAL A 267 -18.65 8.23 -2.87
N PRO A 268 -19.49 8.94 -3.66
CA PRO A 268 -20.28 8.29 -4.70
C PRO A 268 -19.46 7.43 -5.66
N ARG A 269 -18.35 7.95 -6.17
CA ARG A 269 -17.48 7.25 -7.12
C ARG A 269 -16.78 6.07 -6.46
N LEU A 270 -16.24 6.25 -5.26
CA LEU A 270 -15.52 5.20 -4.55
C LEU A 270 -16.45 4.03 -4.22
N LEU A 271 -17.63 4.29 -3.64
CA LEU A 271 -18.55 3.24 -3.26
C LEU A 271 -19.13 2.51 -4.48
N ALA A 272 -19.41 3.21 -5.58
CA ALA A 272 -19.84 2.56 -6.81
C ALA A 272 -18.74 1.65 -7.38
N ALA A 273 -17.49 2.10 -7.38
CA ALA A 273 -16.36 1.34 -7.90
C ALA A 273 -16.02 0.10 -7.05
N LEU A 274 -16.28 0.16 -5.74
CA LEU A 274 -16.13 -0.96 -4.80
C LEU A 274 -17.40 -1.82 -4.67
N ASP A 275 -18.39 -1.64 -5.56
CA ASP A 275 -19.67 -2.37 -5.53
C ASP A 275 -20.42 -2.29 -4.19
N TYR A 276 -20.44 -1.10 -3.60
CA TYR A 276 -21.21 -0.76 -2.40
C TYR A 276 -20.97 -1.73 -1.23
N PRO A 277 -19.76 -1.75 -0.64
CA PRO A 277 -19.37 -2.71 0.40
C PRO A 277 -20.35 -2.70 1.58
N LYS A 278 -20.54 -3.87 2.21
CA LYS A 278 -21.47 -4.04 3.34
C LYS A 278 -21.05 -3.18 4.53
N VAL A 279 -19.75 -2.99 4.72
CA VAL A 279 -19.17 -2.20 5.80
C VAL A 279 -18.16 -1.19 5.23
N VAL A 280 -18.25 0.05 5.71
CA VAL A 280 -17.22 1.07 5.53
C VAL A 280 -16.64 1.43 6.88
N VAL A 281 -15.32 1.47 6.96
CA VAL A 281 -14.57 1.86 8.15
C VAL A 281 -13.74 3.08 7.80
N PRO A 282 -14.08 4.28 8.30
CA PRO A 282 -13.24 5.45 8.10
C PRO A 282 -11.87 5.29 8.78
N VAL A 283 -10.81 5.67 8.08
CA VAL A 283 -9.42 5.67 8.56
C VAL A 283 -8.76 7.03 8.27
N HIS A 284 -7.56 7.27 8.81
CA HIS A 284 -6.81 8.52 8.63
C HIS A 284 -7.60 9.77 9.05
N TRP A 285 -8.29 9.67 10.19
CA TRP A 285 -9.06 10.77 10.78
C TRP A 285 -8.58 11.16 12.19
N ASP A 286 -7.76 10.34 12.82
CA ASP A 286 -7.18 10.60 14.13
C ASP A 286 -6.07 11.65 14.07
N ASN A 287 -5.82 12.29 15.22
CA ASN A 287 -4.60 13.04 15.43
C ASN A 287 -3.43 12.05 15.66
N PHE A 288 -2.75 11.70 14.58
CA PHE A 288 -1.63 10.75 14.60
C PHE A 288 -0.32 11.30 15.17
N GLU A 289 -0.32 12.51 15.74
CA GLU A 289 0.77 13.06 16.56
C GLU A 289 0.52 12.88 18.07
N THR A 290 -0.56 12.17 18.44
CA THR A 290 -0.92 11.88 19.84
C THR A 290 -0.78 10.39 20.17
N PRO A 291 -0.56 10.03 21.47
CA PRO A 291 -0.51 8.64 21.90
C PRO A 291 -1.76 7.83 21.52
N LEU A 292 -1.61 6.52 21.35
CA LEU A 292 -2.68 5.57 21.03
C LEU A 292 -3.60 5.30 22.23
N THR A 293 -4.30 6.33 22.70
CA THR A 293 -5.24 6.29 23.83
C THR A 293 -6.67 6.38 23.31
N ASN A 294 -7.55 5.49 23.78
CA ASN A 294 -8.98 5.55 23.47
C ASN A 294 -9.74 6.48 24.46
N PRO A 295 -10.76 7.23 24.00
CA PRO A 295 -11.15 7.37 22.60
C PRO A 295 -10.08 8.15 21.80
N PRO A 296 -9.87 7.83 20.50
CA PRO A 296 -8.90 8.52 19.66
C PRO A 296 -9.09 10.04 19.65
N VAL A 297 -7.99 10.78 19.80
CA VAL A 297 -8.01 12.25 19.70
C VAL A 297 -8.26 12.64 18.24
N VAL A 298 -9.13 13.63 18.03
CA VAL A 298 -9.49 14.13 16.69
C VAL A 298 -9.38 15.64 16.68
N ALA A 299 -8.66 16.19 15.71
CA ALA A 299 -8.62 17.64 15.55
C ALA A 299 -9.97 18.16 15.02
N PRO A 300 -10.38 19.41 15.33
CA PRO A 300 -11.70 19.91 14.96
C PRO A 300 -12.04 19.82 13.46
N ALA A 301 -11.06 20.11 12.58
CA ALA A 301 -11.26 20.00 11.15
C ALA A 301 -11.46 18.54 10.68
N ASP A 302 -10.74 17.60 11.28
CA ASP A 302 -10.85 16.17 10.95
C ASP A 302 -12.12 15.54 11.51
N ARG A 303 -12.61 16.04 12.65
CA ARG A 303 -13.95 15.67 13.16
C ARG A 303 -15.00 15.98 12.11
N LYS A 304 -14.99 17.21 11.58
CA LYS A 304 -15.94 17.63 10.54
C LYS A 304 -15.80 16.75 9.29
N ARG A 305 -14.58 16.50 8.82
CA ARG A 305 -14.35 15.63 7.64
C ARG A 305 -14.88 14.22 7.85
N LEU A 306 -14.66 13.64 9.04
CA LEU A 306 -15.18 12.33 9.36
C LEU A 306 -16.71 12.32 9.37
N ASP A 307 -17.35 13.31 9.99
CA ASP A 307 -18.80 13.42 10.02
C ASP A 307 -19.39 13.58 8.61
N ASP A 308 -18.76 14.42 7.76
CA ASP A 308 -19.15 14.62 6.36
C ASP A 308 -19.01 13.32 5.54
N LEU A 309 -17.92 12.56 5.74
CA LEU A 309 -17.70 11.26 5.10
C LEU A 309 -18.79 10.26 5.50
N ILE A 310 -19.08 10.13 6.80
CA ILE A 310 -20.11 9.23 7.33
C ILE A 310 -21.48 9.60 6.77
N ALA A 311 -21.82 10.89 6.74
CA ALA A 311 -23.08 11.38 6.19
C ALA A 311 -23.19 11.09 4.68
N ALA A 312 -22.10 11.24 3.92
CA ALA A 312 -22.06 10.92 2.51
C ALA A 312 -22.25 9.42 2.25
N VAL A 313 -21.59 8.54 3.03
CA VAL A 313 -21.75 7.07 2.92
C VAL A 313 -23.21 6.68 3.17
N ARG A 314 -23.81 7.18 4.26
CA ARG A 314 -25.22 6.90 4.60
C ARG A 314 -26.20 7.37 3.53
N ARG A 315 -25.89 8.47 2.84
CA ARG A 315 -26.71 8.99 1.74
C ARG A 315 -26.58 8.14 0.48
N VAL A 316 -25.36 7.76 0.10
CA VAL A 316 -25.07 7.03 -1.15
C VAL A 316 -25.43 5.56 -1.04
N SER A 317 -25.13 4.93 0.09
CA SER A 317 -25.41 3.51 0.35
C SER A 317 -26.06 3.35 1.73
N PRO A 318 -27.39 3.54 1.84
CA PRO A 318 -28.09 3.48 3.13
C PRO A 318 -28.03 2.12 3.83
N ARG A 319 -27.69 1.04 3.10
CA ARG A 319 -27.54 -0.31 3.64
C ARG A 319 -26.11 -0.60 4.13
N THR A 320 -25.13 0.19 3.73
CA THR A 320 -23.74 0.06 4.20
C THR A 320 -23.67 0.49 5.66
N ARG A 321 -23.12 -0.38 6.51
CA ARG A 321 -22.84 -0.05 7.91
C ARG A 321 -21.55 0.74 7.99
N VAL A 322 -21.56 1.83 8.76
CA VAL A 322 -20.35 2.59 9.05
C VAL A 322 -19.86 2.26 10.45
N ILE A 323 -18.61 1.81 10.57
CA ILE A 323 -17.96 1.51 11.86
C ILE A 323 -16.79 2.47 12.03
N VAL A 324 -16.83 3.32 13.04
CA VAL A 324 -15.69 4.18 13.41
C VAL A 324 -14.79 3.36 14.34
N PRO A 325 -13.53 3.09 13.97
CA PRO A 325 -12.67 2.20 14.74
C PRO A 325 -12.09 2.88 16.00
N GLU A 326 -11.75 2.07 16.99
CA GLU A 326 -10.96 2.44 18.17
C GLU A 326 -9.61 1.74 18.10
N TYR A 327 -8.58 2.32 18.72
CA TYR A 327 -7.24 1.73 18.71
C TYR A 327 -7.24 0.37 19.40
N HIS A 328 -6.55 -0.59 18.78
CA HIS A 328 -6.31 -1.95 19.28
C HIS A 328 -7.54 -2.83 19.51
N THR A 329 -8.76 -2.29 19.34
CA THR A 329 -10.00 -3.08 19.40
C THR A 329 -10.01 -4.12 18.30
N ALA A 330 -10.31 -5.37 18.66
CA ALA A 330 -10.38 -6.47 17.70
C ALA A 330 -11.75 -6.48 17.02
N TYR A 331 -11.76 -6.25 15.71
CA TYR A 331 -12.94 -6.33 14.86
C TYR A 331 -12.99 -7.67 14.14
N HIS A 332 -14.20 -8.19 14.01
CA HIS A 332 -14.53 -9.39 13.25
C HIS A 332 -15.68 -9.03 12.31
N PHE A 333 -15.46 -9.20 11.00
CA PHE A 333 -16.40 -8.84 9.95
C PHE A 333 -17.04 -10.08 9.33
#